data_AF-A0AA38PVB6-F1
#
_entry.id   AF-A0AA38PVB6-F1
#
_cell.length_a   1.000
_cell.length_b   1.000
_cell.length_c   1.000
_cell.angle_alpha   90.00
_cell.angle_beta   90.00
_cell.angle_gamma   90.00
#
_symmetry.space_group_name_H-M   'P 1'
#
loop_
_entity.id
_entity.type
_entity.pdbx_description
1 polymer ?
#
loop_
_entity_poly.entity_id
_entity_poly.type
_entity_poly.pdbx_seq_one_letter_code
_entity_poly.pdbx_strand_id
1 'polypeptide(L)' 'MHTTPFLRNISRTTSLTPSAALLERVKRPAYLQRLARPEDLVPMFKHDDYIGWSGFTGVG' A
#
# COMPACT_ATOMS: atom_id res chain seq x y z
N MET A 1 -7.77 20.71 -0.90
CA MET A 1 -7.21 19.50 -0.25
C MET A 1 -8.17 18.34 -0.45
N HIS A 2 -7.93 17.51 -1.46
CA HIS A 2 -8.75 16.32 -1.72
C HIS A 2 -8.30 15.21 -0.75
N THR A 3 -8.94 15.08 0.40
CA THR A 3 -8.66 14.00 1.35
C THR A 3 -9.42 12.77 0.87
N THR A 4 -8.76 11.80 0.24
CA THR A 4 -9.39 10.53 -0.18
C THR A 4 -9.74 9.70 1.06
N PRO A 5 -11.03 9.50 1.39
CA PRO A 5 -11.45 8.75 2.59
C PRO A 5 -11.40 7.22 2.38
N PHE A 6 -11.03 6.75 1.18
CA PHE A 6 -11.26 5.37 0.73
C PHE A 6 -10.37 4.31 1.42
N LEU A 7 -9.27 4.71 2.07
CA LEU A 7 -8.41 3.78 2.81
C LEU A 7 -9.09 3.13 4.03
N ARG A 8 -10.29 3.57 4.42
CA ARG A 8 -11.04 2.96 5.53
C ARG A 8 -11.79 1.68 5.15
N ASN A 9 -12.05 1.43 3.86
CA ASN A 9 -13.04 0.40 3.46
C ASN A 9 -12.47 -0.74 2.60
N ILE A 10 -11.15 -0.92 2.56
CA ILE A 10 -10.55 -2.14 1.98
C ILE A 10 -10.95 -3.29 2.92
N SER A 11 -11.66 -4.29 2.37
CA SER A 11 -12.13 -5.47 3.09
C SER A 11 -10.97 -6.07 3.91
N ARG A 12 -11.07 -5.95 5.23
CA ARG A 12 -10.06 -6.38 6.22
C ARG A 12 -10.11 -7.90 6.41
N THR A 13 -10.10 -8.65 5.31
CA THR A 13 -10.34 -10.10 5.31
C THR A 13 -9.08 -10.93 5.09
N THR A 14 -7.90 -10.31 5.01
CA THR A 14 -6.62 -11.03 4.91
C THR A 14 -5.84 -10.88 6.21
N SER A 15 -5.71 -11.97 6.97
CA SER A 15 -4.78 -12.06 8.10
C SER A 15 -3.35 -12.21 7.55
N LEU A 16 -2.82 -11.12 6.97
CA LEU A 16 -1.45 -11.11 6.48
C LEU A 16 -0.50 -11.03 7.67
N THR A 17 0.30 -12.08 7.85
CA THR A 17 1.34 -12.12 8.86
C THR A 17 2.59 -11.46 8.29
N PRO A 18 3.11 -10.38 8.91
CA PRO A 18 4.34 -9.74 8.45
C PRO A 18 5.54 -10.67 8.68
N SER A 19 6.46 -10.71 7.73
CA SER A 19 7.73 -11.44 7.90
C SER A 19 8.67 -10.69 8.85
N ALA A 20 9.66 -11.40 9.40
CA ALA A 20 10.69 -10.78 10.26
C ALA A 20 11.42 -9.63 9.54
N ALA A 21 11.75 -9.80 8.26
CA ALA A 21 12.40 -8.78 7.43
C ALA A 21 11.55 -7.51 7.23
N LEU A 22 10.22 -7.65 7.22
CA LEU A 22 9.29 -6.52 7.11
C LEU A 22 9.19 -5.77 8.45
N LEU A 23 9.15 -6.50 9.57
CA LEU A 23 9.13 -5.92 10.91
C LEU A 23 10.37 -5.05 11.19
N GLU A 24 11.55 -5.47 10.72
CA GLU A 24 12.79 -4.71 10.86
C GLU A 24 12.76 -3.38 10.07
N ARG A 25 12.13 -3.37 8.89
CA ARG A 25 12.09 -2.20 7.99
C ARG A 25 10.99 -1.21 8.36
N VAL A 26 9.86 -1.68 8.89
CA VAL A 26 8.70 -0.85 9.22
C VAL A 26 8.78 -0.38 10.66
N LYS A 27 9.40 0.78 10.88
CA LYS A 27 9.58 1.37 12.22
C LYS A 27 8.27 1.74 12.93
N ARG A 28 7.18 2.01 12.19
CA ARG A 28 5.88 2.43 12.77
C ARG A 28 4.90 1.26 12.77
N PRO A 29 4.60 0.63 13.93
CA PRO A 29 3.79 -0.59 13.98
C PRO A 29 2.37 -0.44 13.41
N ALA A 30 1.77 0.76 13.52
CA ALA A 30 0.43 1.04 12.99
C ALA A 30 0.33 0.84 11.47
N TYR A 31 1.43 0.89 10.72
CA TYR A 31 1.42 0.65 9.27
C TYR A 31 1.27 -0.83 8.92
N LEU A 32 1.61 -1.76 9.82
CA LEU A 32 1.41 -3.19 9.60
C LEU A 32 -0.07 -3.56 9.48
N GLN A 33 -0.97 -2.72 10.00
CA GLN A 33 -2.42 -2.87 9.84
C GLN A 33 -2.91 -2.55 8.42
N ARG A 34 -2.05 -1.97 7.57
CA ARG A 34 -2.32 -1.62 6.17
C ARG A 34 -1.62 -2.55 5.19
N LEU A 35 -1.10 -3.69 5.67
CA LEU A 35 -0.55 -4.70 4.80
C LEU A 35 -1.67 -5.23 3.89
N ALA A 36 -1.40 -5.32 2.59
CA ALA A 36 -2.33 -5.76 1.57
C ALA A 36 -1.56 -6.56 0.52
N ARG A 37 -2.26 -7.43 -0.21
CA ARG A 37 -1.65 -8.08 -1.38
C ARG A 37 -1.65 -7.10 -2.55
N PRO A 38 -0.67 -7.17 -3.47
CA PRO A 38 -0.61 -6.24 -4.59
C PRO A 38 -1.87 -6.23 -5.45
N GLU A 39 -2.51 -7.39 -5.64
CA GLU A 39 -3.69 -7.55 -6.50
C GLU A 39 -4.89 -6.78 -5.94
N ASP A 40 -4.99 -6.67 -4.62
CA ASP A 40 -6.06 -5.96 -3.92
C ASP A 40 -5.93 -4.43 -4.12
N LEU A 41 -4.76 -3.95 -4.52
CA LEU A 41 -4.46 -2.53 -4.74
C LEU A 41 -4.68 -2.08 -6.19
N VAL A 42 -4.64 -3.00 -7.15
CA VAL A 42 -4.82 -2.68 -8.59
C VAL A 42 -6.11 -1.89 -8.86
N PRO A 43 -7.27 -2.24 -8.27
CA PRO A 43 -8.50 -1.48 -8.51
C PRO A 43 -8.49 -0.05 -7.97
N MET A 44 -7.48 0.33 -7.17
CA MET A 44 -7.35 1.70 -6.65
C MET A 44 -6.88 2.68 -7.72
N PHE A 45 -6.12 2.22 -8.72
CA PHE A 45 -5.72 3.02 -9.87
C PHE A 45 -6.90 3.16 -10.82
N LYS A 46 -7.30 4.39 -11.12
CA LYS A 46 -8.43 4.71 -11.99
C LYS A 46 -7.96 5.06 -13.39
N HIS A 47 -8.89 4.99 -14.34
CA HIS A 47 -8.65 5.49 -15.68
C HIS A 47 -8.27 6.97 -15.63
N ASP A 48 -7.27 7.36 -16.42
CA ASP A 48 -6.71 8.71 -16.50
C ASP A 48 -6.04 9.25 -15.22
N ASP A 49 -5.70 8.39 -14.25
CA ASP A 49 -4.89 8.82 -13.10
C ASP A 49 -3.48 9.25 -13.55
N TYR A 50 -3.07 10.46 -13.18
CA TYR A 50 -1.69 10.90 -13.30
C TYR A 50 -0.88 10.40 -12.11
N ILE A 51 -0.07 9.35 -12.33
CA ILE A 51 0.64 8.64 -11.27
C ILE A 51 2.13 8.98 -11.29
N GLY A 52 2.65 9.45 -10.15
CA GLY A 52 4.08 9.58 -9.93
C GLY A 52 4.67 8.27 -9.39
N TRP A 53 5.68 7.73 -10.06
CA TRP A 53 6.41 6.54 -9.64
C TRP A 53 7.84 6.91 -9.23
N SER A 54 8.39 6.20 -8.25
CA SER A 54 9.84 6.27 -7.97
C SER A 54 10.62 5.54 -9.06
N GLY A 55 11.87 5.94 -9.25
CA GLY A 55 12.79 5.28 -10.16
C GLY A 55 13.56 6.26 -11.02
N PHE A 56 14.88 6.08 -11.12
CA PHE A 56 15.74 6.83 -12.02
C PHE A 56 16.78 5.90 -12.62
N THR A 57 16.93 5.91 -13.94
CA THR A 57 17.93 5.08 -14.66
C THR A 57 17.87 3.58 -14.34
N GLY A 58 16.67 3.02 -14.12
CA GLY A 58 16.48 1.61 -13.79
C GLY A 58 16.73 1.24 -12.32
N VAL A 59 16.95 2.23 -11.45
CA VAL A 59 17.11 2.05 -10.00
C VAL A 59 15.91 2.67 -9.28
N GLY A 60 15.16 1.87 -8.53
CA GLY A 60 13.93 2.27 -7.84
C GLY A 60 13.33 1.16 -7.00
#